data_AF-D2WL84-F1
#
_entry.id   AF-D2WL84-F1
#
_cell.length_a   1.000
_cell.length_b   1.000
_cell.length_c   1.000
_cell.angle_alpha   90.00
_cell.angle_beta   90.00
_cell.angle_gamma   90.00
#
_symmetry.space_group_name_H-M   'P 1'
#
loop_
_entity.id
_entity.type
_entity.pdbx_description
1 polymer ?
#
loop_
_entity_poly.entity_id
_entity_poly.type
_entity_poly.pdbx_seq_one_letter_code
_entity_poly.pdbx_strand_id
1 'polypeptide(L)'
;LVVLGLVALVVAQNTPPPPYSGDYYDSIDTSLRGSAFENNLTNLITTETNVLSYDALWDAFNYTDTVWADCPGTIHDIYSSKCWVYDTDQCGNYKQEGDCYNREHSWPKSWWGGSSNEDAYTDLHHIFPSDGYDNNIRSNYPFGNVIPGTETYTTDNGSKLGKCNTFQEGQVTCWEVTDTLKGDLARGYFYMSTRYLMEFDCCEEAGVDDANIKEWMEFTIREWHNSDPVSTDEMNRQNAIFEIQGNRNPYIDNPEWVSYVFNF
;
A
#
# COMPACT_ATOMS: atom_id res chain seq x y z
N LEU A 1 23.62 -18.58 -46.04
CA LEU A 1 23.65 -17.64 -44.89
C LEU A 1 22.21 -17.45 -44.44
N VAL A 2 21.87 -17.95 -43.25
CA VAL A 2 20.57 -17.67 -42.61
C VAL A 2 20.80 -16.49 -41.69
N VAL A 3 20.17 -15.36 -41.99
CA VAL A 3 20.20 -14.17 -41.14
C VAL A 3 19.15 -14.37 -40.06
N LEU A 4 19.60 -14.73 -38.85
CA LEU A 4 18.78 -14.71 -37.64
C LEU A 4 18.63 -13.25 -37.20
N GLY A 5 17.46 -12.67 -37.44
CA GLY A 5 17.09 -11.38 -36.85
C GLY A 5 16.82 -11.57 -35.36
N LEU A 6 17.69 -11.04 -34.51
CA LEU A 6 17.37 -10.82 -33.11
C LEU A 6 16.29 -9.73 -33.04
N VAL A 7 15.08 -10.13 -32.62
CA VAL A 7 14.10 -9.18 -32.11
C VAL A 7 14.54 -8.84 -30.70
N ALA A 8 15.14 -7.67 -30.52
CA ALA A 8 15.37 -7.12 -29.19
C ALA A 8 13.99 -6.73 -28.61
N LEU A 9 13.52 -7.45 -27.60
CA LEU A 9 12.47 -6.94 -26.74
C LEU A 9 13.03 -5.69 -26.06
N VAL A 10 12.49 -4.53 -26.39
CA VAL A 10 12.67 -3.33 -25.58
C VAL A 10 11.84 -3.56 -24.33
N VAL A 11 12.49 -4.05 -23.27
CA VAL A 11 11.93 -3.93 -21.92
C VAL A 11 11.96 -2.45 -21.61
N ALA A 12 10.79 -1.81 -21.54
CA ALA A 12 10.70 -0.46 -21.02
C ALA A 12 11.29 -0.48 -19.61
N GLN A 13 12.45 0.15 -19.43
CA GLN A 13 12.97 0.37 -18.09
C GLN A 13 12.07 1.42 -17.44
N ASN A 14 11.28 1.02 -16.45
CA ASN A 14 10.59 1.95 -15.56
C ASN A 14 11.68 2.74 -14.82
N THR A 15 12.06 3.88 -15.38
CA THR A 15 12.90 4.84 -14.69
C THR A 15 12.10 5.38 -13.51
N PRO A 16 12.67 5.45 -12.30
CA PRO A 16 12.01 6.07 -11.16
C PRO A 16 11.52 7.48 -11.53
N PRO A 17 10.36 7.92 -11.01
CA PRO A 17 9.90 9.28 -11.22
C PRO A 17 10.92 10.28 -10.67
N PRO A 18 10.94 11.52 -11.18
CA PRO A 18 11.80 12.56 -10.62
C PRO A 18 11.45 12.78 -9.14
N PRO A 19 12.43 13.16 -8.30
CA PRO A 19 12.17 13.48 -6.90
C PRO A 19 11.13 14.58 -6.75
N TYR A 20 10.36 14.53 -5.67
CA TYR A 20 9.47 15.61 -5.28
C TYR A 20 10.24 16.93 -5.16
N SER A 21 9.63 18.03 -5.61
CA SER A 21 10.28 19.36 -5.66
C SER A 21 9.42 20.49 -5.10
N GLY A 22 8.32 20.18 -4.42
CA GLY A 22 7.50 21.16 -3.71
C GLY A 22 8.02 21.46 -2.30
N ASP A 23 7.25 22.27 -1.57
CA ASP A 23 7.59 22.83 -0.25
C ASP A 23 6.96 22.09 0.94
N TYR A 24 6.09 21.10 0.69
CA TYR A 24 5.41 20.30 1.71
C TYR A 24 6.33 19.79 2.84
N TYR A 25 7.61 19.50 2.56
CA TYR A 25 8.56 18.99 3.55
C TYR A 25 9.52 20.03 4.13
N ASP A 26 9.33 21.33 3.87
CA ASP A 26 10.25 22.40 4.30
C ASP A 26 10.44 22.47 5.83
N SER A 27 9.46 21.99 6.61
CA SER A 27 9.55 21.95 8.07
C SER A 27 10.29 20.72 8.64
N ILE A 28 10.62 19.74 7.80
CA ILE A 28 11.23 18.48 8.24
C ILE A 28 12.73 18.65 8.50
N ASP A 29 13.18 18.33 9.71
CA ASP A 29 14.59 18.31 10.06
C ASP A 29 15.24 16.96 9.70
N THR A 30 15.87 16.92 8.53
CA THR A 30 16.56 15.73 7.99
C THR A 30 17.87 15.39 8.71
N SER A 31 18.26 16.12 9.77
CA SER A 31 19.35 15.72 10.66
C SER A 31 18.92 14.73 11.75
N LEU A 32 17.61 14.64 12.02
CA LEU A 32 17.04 13.72 13.01
C LEU A 32 17.05 12.27 12.50
N ARG A 33 17.05 11.30 13.42
CA ARG A 33 16.96 9.86 13.14
C ARG A 33 16.11 9.15 14.19
N GLY A 34 15.68 7.92 13.89
CA GLY A 34 14.81 7.11 14.73
C GLY A 34 13.48 7.82 15.03
N SER A 35 12.95 7.59 16.23
CA SER A 35 11.67 8.15 16.66
C SER A 35 11.61 9.69 16.64
N ALA A 36 12.74 10.40 16.73
CA ALA A 36 12.74 11.85 16.62
C ALA A 36 12.41 12.33 15.20
N PHE A 37 12.91 11.62 14.18
CA PHE A 37 12.59 11.91 12.79
C PHE A 37 11.16 11.50 12.46
N GLU A 38 10.76 10.32 12.92
CA GLU A 38 9.40 9.83 12.74
C GLU A 38 8.34 10.76 13.36
N ASN A 39 8.53 11.18 14.62
CA ASN A 39 7.65 12.16 15.26
C ASN A 39 7.58 13.50 14.50
N ASN A 40 8.65 13.91 13.83
CA ASN A 40 8.66 15.12 13.00
C ASN A 40 7.73 14.94 11.79
N LEU A 41 7.81 13.78 11.12
CA LEU A 41 6.90 13.40 10.05
C LEU A 41 5.45 13.25 10.53
N THR A 42 5.21 12.55 11.65
CA THR A 42 3.87 12.40 12.25
C THR A 42 3.19 13.76 12.41
N ASN A 43 3.89 14.73 13.02
CA ASN A 43 3.34 16.07 13.24
C ASN A 43 2.94 16.77 11.92
N LEU A 44 3.82 16.74 10.90
CA LEU A 44 3.53 17.34 9.60
C LEU A 44 2.28 16.72 8.98
N ILE A 45 2.28 15.38 8.83
CA ILE A 45 1.23 14.67 8.09
C ILE A 45 -0.11 14.79 8.82
N THR A 46 -0.15 14.71 10.15
CA THR A 46 -1.38 14.87 10.93
C THR A 46 -2.00 16.26 10.78
N THR A 47 -1.19 17.33 10.71
CA THR A 47 -1.72 18.70 10.67
C THR A 47 -2.29 19.14 9.31
N GLU A 48 -1.88 18.50 8.21
CA GLU A 48 -2.23 18.92 6.85
C GLU A 48 -3.24 18.00 6.15
N THR A 49 -3.99 17.18 6.91
CA THR A 49 -4.93 16.19 6.35
C THR A 49 -6.39 16.66 6.34
N ASN A 50 -7.03 16.62 5.17
CA ASN A 50 -8.47 16.69 4.99
C ASN A 50 -9.07 15.28 5.10
N VAL A 51 -9.95 15.07 6.08
CA VAL A 51 -10.62 13.78 6.30
C VAL A 51 -11.82 13.64 5.37
N LEU A 52 -11.93 12.48 4.72
CA LEU A 52 -13.02 12.17 3.79
C LEU A 52 -14.20 11.50 4.51
N SER A 53 -15.36 11.55 3.87
CA SER A 53 -16.44 10.63 4.23
C SER A 53 -16.19 9.27 3.58
N TYR A 54 -16.70 8.19 4.19
CA TYR A 54 -16.54 6.85 3.64
C TYR A 54 -17.16 6.67 2.24
N ASP A 55 -18.25 7.39 1.96
CA ASP A 55 -18.89 7.37 0.62
C ASP A 55 -18.05 8.14 -0.42
N ALA A 56 -17.29 9.16 -0.01
CA ALA A 56 -16.45 9.94 -0.92
C ALA A 56 -15.25 9.14 -1.46
N LEU A 57 -14.90 8.00 -0.85
CA LEU A 57 -13.84 7.12 -1.35
C LEU A 57 -14.13 6.60 -2.76
N TRP A 58 -15.40 6.37 -3.10
CA TRP A 58 -15.77 5.90 -4.43
C TRP A 58 -15.42 6.93 -5.52
N ASP A 59 -15.73 8.19 -5.26
CA ASP A 59 -15.41 9.29 -6.18
C ASP A 59 -13.90 9.54 -6.22
N ALA A 60 -13.21 9.39 -5.09
CA ALA A 60 -11.76 9.50 -5.02
C ALA A 60 -11.07 8.49 -5.93
N PHE A 61 -11.50 7.22 -5.95
CA PHE A 61 -10.93 6.18 -6.81
C PHE A 61 -10.99 6.49 -8.30
N ASN A 62 -12.02 7.21 -8.75
CA ASN A 62 -12.13 7.67 -10.14
C ASN A 62 -11.07 8.73 -10.52
N TYR A 63 -10.33 9.24 -9.53
CA TYR A 63 -9.26 10.20 -9.71
C TYR A 63 -7.89 9.61 -9.34
N THR A 64 -7.82 8.84 -8.25
CA THR A 64 -6.57 8.29 -7.71
C THR A 64 -6.14 6.99 -8.38
N ASP A 65 -7.07 6.18 -8.88
CA ASP A 65 -6.79 4.81 -9.34
C ASP A 65 -7.08 4.59 -10.83
N THR A 66 -7.46 5.64 -11.56
CA THR A 66 -7.56 5.65 -13.04
C THR A 66 -6.29 6.16 -13.74
N VAL A 67 -5.26 6.50 -12.96
CA VAL A 67 -3.97 7.04 -13.43
C VAL A 67 -2.93 5.95 -13.70
N TRP A 68 -3.28 4.69 -13.44
CA TRP A 68 -2.42 3.53 -13.67
C TRP A 68 -2.32 3.20 -15.15
N ALA A 69 -1.09 3.03 -15.63
CA ALA A 69 -0.81 2.77 -17.05
C ALA A 69 -1.48 1.49 -17.59
N ASP A 70 -1.61 0.47 -16.74
CA ASP A 70 -2.17 -0.84 -17.12
C ASP A 70 -3.70 -0.86 -17.18
N CYS A 71 -4.37 0.13 -16.59
CA CYS A 71 -5.84 0.27 -16.58
C CYS A 71 -6.28 1.67 -17.04
N PRO A 72 -5.92 2.13 -18.25
CA PRO A 72 -6.11 3.53 -18.64
C PRO A 72 -7.59 3.92 -18.69
N GLY A 73 -7.99 4.89 -17.85
CA GLY A 73 -9.37 5.39 -17.78
C GLY A 73 -10.35 4.47 -17.05
N THR A 74 -9.83 3.46 -16.35
CA THR A 74 -10.57 2.50 -15.52
C THR A 74 -9.86 2.34 -14.19
N ILE A 75 -10.54 1.87 -13.15
CA ILE A 75 -9.97 1.74 -11.82
C ILE A 75 -9.08 0.48 -11.76
N HIS A 76 -7.80 0.65 -11.43
CA HIS A 76 -6.87 -0.46 -11.22
C HIS A 76 -7.19 -1.22 -9.93
N ASP A 77 -7.15 -2.55 -10.00
CA ASP A 77 -7.34 -3.43 -8.85
C ASP A 77 -6.03 -3.84 -8.21
N ILE A 78 -5.94 -3.75 -6.87
CA ILE A 78 -4.68 -4.05 -6.18
C ILE A 78 -4.39 -5.55 -6.02
N TYR A 79 -5.40 -6.45 -6.07
CA TYR A 79 -5.20 -7.89 -5.83
C TYR A 79 -5.55 -8.78 -7.02
N SER A 80 -6.15 -8.22 -8.07
CA SER A 80 -6.48 -8.93 -9.31
C SER A 80 -5.97 -8.17 -10.53
N SER A 81 -6.13 -8.78 -11.70
CA SER A 81 -5.78 -8.23 -13.02
C SER A 81 -6.92 -7.40 -13.61
N LYS A 82 -7.95 -7.10 -12.80
CA LYS A 82 -9.15 -6.40 -13.25
C LYS A 82 -8.89 -4.90 -13.38
N CYS A 83 -9.57 -4.33 -14.35
CA CYS A 83 -9.71 -2.89 -14.52
C CYS A 83 -11.20 -2.57 -14.49
N TRP A 84 -11.65 -1.85 -13.47
CA TRP A 84 -13.08 -1.67 -13.18
C TRP A 84 -13.64 -0.39 -13.79
N VAL A 85 -14.90 -0.44 -14.21
CA VAL A 85 -15.63 0.74 -14.66
C VAL A 85 -16.21 1.45 -13.44
N TYR A 86 -15.75 2.68 -13.19
CA TYR A 86 -16.26 3.54 -12.14
C TYR A 86 -17.79 3.64 -12.16
N ASP A 87 -18.41 3.69 -10.98
CA ASP A 87 -19.85 3.74 -10.70
C ASP A 87 -20.66 2.51 -11.15
N THR A 88 -20.10 1.69 -12.05
CA THR A 88 -20.77 0.51 -12.61
C THR A 88 -20.41 -0.76 -11.88
N ASP A 89 -19.11 -0.98 -11.64
CA ASP A 89 -18.59 -2.24 -11.11
C ASP A 89 -18.31 -2.19 -9.60
N GLN A 90 -18.81 -1.17 -8.90
CA GLN A 90 -18.70 -1.04 -7.45
C GLN A 90 -19.77 -1.87 -6.75
N CYS A 91 -19.38 -2.72 -5.77
CA CYS A 91 -20.38 -3.46 -5.01
C CYS A 91 -19.92 -3.92 -3.63
N GLY A 92 -20.88 -4.45 -2.85
CA GLY A 92 -20.63 -5.05 -1.53
C GLY A 92 -21.02 -6.53 -1.43
N ASN A 93 -21.40 -7.18 -2.54
CA ASN A 93 -21.80 -8.59 -2.57
C ASN A 93 -21.16 -9.31 -3.76
N TYR A 94 -20.30 -10.26 -3.47
CA TYR A 94 -19.50 -11.02 -4.43
C TYR A 94 -19.50 -12.50 -4.05
N LYS A 95 -19.32 -13.37 -5.04
CA LYS A 95 -19.32 -14.84 -4.91
C LYS A 95 -18.06 -15.47 -5.49
N GLN A 96 -17.39 -14.78 -6.39
CA GLN A 96 -16.15 -15.20 -7.04
C GLN A 96 -15.34 -13.97 -7.44
N GLU A 97 -14.04 -14.19 -7.65
CA GLU A 97 -13.13 -13.19 -8.22
C GLU A 97 -13.64 -12.69 -9.58
N GLY A 98 -13.57 -11.38 -9.79
CA GLY A 98 -14.04 -10.67 -10.98
C GLY A 98 -15.49 -10.20 -10.92
N ASP A 99 -16.18 -10.33 -9.78
CA ASP A 99 -17.58 -9.90 -9.66
C ASP A 99 -17.72 -8.37 -9.61
N CYS A 100 -16.92 -7.70 -8.77
CA CYS A 100 -16.96 -6.26 -8.53
C CYS A 100 -15.78 -5.83 -7.65
N TYR A 101 -15.50 -4.52 -7.58
CA TYR A 101 -14.54 -3.98 -6.62
C TYR A 101 -15.18 -3.40 -5.38
N ASN A 102 -14.39 -3.37 -4.30
CA ASN A 102 -14.68 -2.75 -3.02
C ASN A 102 -13.45 -2.01 -2.48
N ARG A 103 -13.59 -1.34 -1.33
CA ARG A 103 -12.51 -0.63 -0.65
C ARG A 103 -11.73 -1.62 0.20
N GLU A 104 -10.45 -1.77 -0.09
CA GLU A 104 -9.51 -2.55 0.68
C GLU A 104 -8.79 -1.66 1.69
N HIS A 105 -8.82 -2.04 2.96
CA HIS A 105 -7.99 -1.43 4.00
C HIS A 105 -6.69 -2.24 4.11
N SER A 106 -5.65 -1.81 3.40
CA SER A 106 -4.38 -2.55 3.37
C SER A 106 -3.75 -2.70 4.76
N TRP A 107 -3.86 -1.70 5.64
CA TRP A 107 -3.79 -1.94 7.08
C TRP A 107 -5.19 -2.33 7.56
N PRO A 108 -5.44 -3.57 8.01
CA PRO A 108 -6.78 -4.02 8.35
C PRO A 108 -7.45 -3.13 9.40
N LYS A 109 -8.71 -2.76 9.16
CA LYS A 109 -9.51 -1.96 10.10
C LYS A 109 -9.53 -2.53 11.52
N SER A 110 -9.48 -3.86 11.67
CA SER A 110 -9.45 -4.52 12.97
C SER A 110 -8.21 -4.17 13.80
N TRP A 111 -7.09 -3.80 13.16
CA TRP A 111 -5.81 -3.62 13.83
C TRP A 111 -5.69 -2.30 14.60
N TRP A 112 -6.57 -1.32 14.35
CA TRP A 112 -6.74 -0.13 15.19
C TRP A 112 -8.03 -0.16 16.02
N GLY A 113 -8.56 -1.37 16.29
CA GLY A 113 -9.77 -1.55 17.09
C GLY A 113 -11.09 -1.45 16.33
N GLY A 114 -11.08 -1.34 15.00
CA GLY A 114 -12.27 -1.50 14.18
C GLY A 114 -13.21 -0.29 14.17
N SER A 115 -12.79 0.86 14.69
CA SER A 115 -13.56 2.11 14.64
C SER A 115 -13.65 2.63 13.21
N SER A 116 -14.85 3.11 12.84
CA SER A 116 -15.11 3.80 11.57
C SER A 116 -15.04 5.32 11.69
N ASN A 117 -14.73 5.84 12.88
CA ASN A 117 -14.63 7.27 13.15
C ASN A 117 -13.17 7.75 13.21
N GLU A 118 -12.21 6.82 13.06
CA GLU A 118 -10.78 7.12 12.95
C GLU A 118 -10.49 7.65 11.54
N ASP A 119 -9.59 8.63 11.42
CA ASP A 119 -9.17 9.19 10.13
C ASP A 119 -8.60 8.10 9.21
N ALA A 120 -7.94 7.10 9.81
CA ALA A 120 -7.45 5.89 9.15
C ALA A 120 -8.55 5.16 8.36
N TYR A 121 -9.82 5.24 8.77
CA TYR A 121 -10.90 4.56 8.07
C TYR A 121 -11.15 5.09 6.65
N THR A 122 -10.64 6.28 6.32
CA THR A 122 -10.86 6.96 5.04
C THR A 122 -9.56 7.47 4.38
N ASP A 123 -8.40 7.02 4.84
CA ASP A 123 -7.10 7.48 4.34
C ASP A 123 -6.70 6.75 3.03
N LEU A 124 -6.70 7.46 1.91
CA LEU A 124 -6.38 6.93 0.57
C LEU A 124 -4.93 6.46 0.42
N HIS A 125 -4.00 6.87 1.30
CA HIS A 125 -2.62 6.36 1.26
C HIS A 125 -2.52 4.86 1.58
N HIS A 126 -3.57 4.27 2.15
CA HIS A 126 -3.63 2.84 2.44
C HIS A 126 -4.94 2.15 2.00
N ILE A 127 -5.94 2.92 1.56
CA ILE A 127 -7.18 2.38 1.00
C ILE A 127 -7.01 2.25 -0.50
N PHE A 128 -7.24 1.04 -1.02
CA PHE A 128 -7.12 0.74 -2.45
C PHE A 128 -8.43 0.14 -2.99
N PRO A 129 -8.72 0.31 -4.29
CA PRO A 129 -9.70 -0.53 -4.97
C PRO A 129 -9.20 -1.98 -5.03
N SER A 130 -10.07 -2.93 -4.68
CA SER A 130 -9.75 -4.36 -4.72
C SER A 130 -10.98 -5.19 -5.07
N ASP A 131 -10.77 -6.31 -5.75
CA ASP A 131 -11.82 -7.27 -6.03
C ASP A 131 -12.43 -7.71 -4.71
N GLY A 132 -13.76 -7.63 -4.62
CA GLY A 132 -14.44 -7.86 -3.35
C GLY A 132 -14.21 -9.27 -2.80
N TYR A 133 -14.08 -10.28 -3.68
CA TYR A 133 -13.84 -11.66 -3.28
C TYR A 133 -12.40 -11.84 -2.79
N ASP A 134 -11.41 -11.27 -3.49
CA ASP A 134 -10.01 -11.33 -3.07
C ASP A 134 -9.76 -10.57 -1.77
N ASN A 135 -10.32 -9.37 -1.63
CA ASN A 135 -10.33 -8.60 -0.38
C ASN A 135 -10.91 -9.45 0.77
N ASN A 136 -12.03 -10.13 0.55
CA ASN A 136 -12.62 -11.00 1.56
C ASN A 136 -11.72 -12.18 1.98
N ILE A 137 -11.00 -12.78 1.03
CA ILE A 137 -10.04 -13.85 1.32
C ILE A 137 -8.80 -13.31 2.03
N ARG A 138 -8.31 -12.13 1.62
CA ARG A 138 -7.19 -11.44 2.27
C ARG A 138 -7.48 -11.16 3.74
N SER A 139 -8.74 -10.87 4.09
CA SER A 139 -9.20 -10.75 5.49
C SER A 139 -8.33 -9.73 6.26
N ASN A 140 -7.85 -10.07 7.45
CA ASN A 140 -6.91 -9.30 8.24
C ASN A 140 -5.52 -9.96 8.31
N TYR A 141 -5.16 -10.78 7.31
CA TYR A 141 -3.86 -11.43 7.29
C TYR A 141 -2.74 -10.41 7.04
N PRO A 142 -1.63 -10.48 7.79
CA PRO A 142 -0.49 -9.59 7.58
C PRO A 142 0.11 -9.81 6.20
N PHE A 143 0.77 -8.79 5.65
CA PHE A 143 1.59 -9.00 4.47
C PHE A 143 2.89 -9.75 4.80
N GLY A 144 3.34 -10.57 3.87
CA GLY A 144 4.67 -11.17 3.92
C GLY A 144 4.91 -12.16 2.77
N ASN A 145 6.06 -12.81 2.76
CA ASN A 145 6.41 -13.78 1.72
C ASN A 145 5.86 -15.18 2.06
N VAL A 146 5.01 -15.72 1.19
CA VAL A 146 4.44 -17.05 1.33
C VAL A 146 5.50 -18.11 1.01
N ILE A 147 5.58 -19.14 1.84
CA ILE A 147 6.44 -20.30 1.63
C ILE A 147 5.88 -21.11 0.45
N PRO A 148 6.65 -21.33 -0.64
CA PRO A 148 6.18 -22.08 -1.79
C PRO A 148 5.67 -23.47 -1.42
N GLY A 149 4.50 -23.83 -1.95
CA GLY A 149 3.79 -25.08 -1.67
C GLY A 149 2.84 -25.01 -0.47
N THR A 150 2.71 -23.86 0.19
CA THR A 150 1.76 -23.64 1.30
C THR A 150 0.56 -22.77 0.90
N GLU A 151 0.50 -22.34 -0.35
CA GLU A 151 -0.58 -21.52 -0.89
C GLU A 151 -1.92 -22.25 -0.75
N THR A 152 -2.90 -21.57 -0.15
CA THR A 152 -4.29 -22.02 -0.08
C THR A 152 -5.19 -21.29 -1.06
N TYR A 153 -4.72 -20.15 -1.59
CA TYR A 153 -5.40 -19.33 -2.58
C TYR A 153 -4.38 -18.52 -3.38
N THR A 154 -4.71 -18.25 -4.65
CA THR A 154 -3.91 -17.40 -5.55
C THR A 154 -4.88 -16.65 -6.45
N THR A 155 -4.77 -15.33 -6.46
CA THR A 155 -5.56 -14.46 -7.34
C THR A 155 -5.05 -14.55 -8.78
N ASP A 156 -5.82 -14.02 -9.73
CA ASP A 156 -5.47 -14.03 -11.14
C ASP A 156 -4.26 -13.14 -11.48
N ASN A 157 -3.91 -12.16 -10.64
CA ASN A 157 -2.67 -11.38 -10.76
C ASN A 157 -1.46 -12.05 -10.10
N GLY A 158 -1.69 -13.07 -9.26
CA GLY A 158 -0.63 -13.83 -8.60
C GLY A 158 -0.38 -13.47 -7.14
N SER A 159 -1.22 -12.64 -6.51
CA SER A 159 -1.26 -12.49 -5.06
C SER A 159 -1.70 -13.81 -4.41
N LYS A 160 -1.24 -14.11 -3.19
CA LYS A 160 -1.37 -15.44 -2.58
C LYS A 160 -1.67 -15.39 -1.09
N LEU A 161 -2.50 -16.33 -0.63
CA LEU A 161 -2.66 -16.63 0.80
C LEU A 161 -1.92 -17.92 1.13
N GLY A 162 -1.08 -17.92 2.16
CA GLY A 162 -0.36 -19.12 2.59
C GLY A 162 0.36 -18.95 3.92
N LYS A 163 1.31 -19.86 4.22
CA LYS A 163 2.15 -19.76 5.41
C LYS A 163 3.34 -18.85 5.14
N CYS A 164 3.57 -17.87 6.00
CA CYS A 164 4.65 -16.92 5.83
C CYS A 164 6.00 -17.45 6.28
N ASN A 165 7.05 -16.98 5.60
CA ASN A 165 8.41 -17.08 6.09
C ASN A 165 8.67 -15.99 7.14
N THR A 166 8.22 -16.21 8.37
CA THR A 166 8.48 -15.32 9.50
C THR A 166 9.76 -15.77 10.19
N PHE A 167 10.86 -15.04 9.99
CA PHE A 167 12.19 -15.39 10.52
C PHE A 167 12.23 -15.65 12.03
N GLN A 168 11.22 -15.18 12.80
CA GLN A 168 11.19 -15.25 14.26
C GLN A 168 9.85 -15.69 14.88
N GLU A 169 8.70 -15.49 14.22
CA GLU A 169 7.36 -15.79 14.78
C GLU A 169 6.73 -17.08 14.21
N GLY A 170 7.29 -18.26 14.48
CA GLY A 170 6.64 -19.52 14.09
C GLY A 170 6.25 -19.56 12.60
N GLN A 171 5.04 -20.02 12.27
CA GLN A 171 4.46 -19.88 10.93
C GLN A 171 3.11 -19.18 11.04
N VAL A 172 3.03 -17.89 10.72
CA VAL A 172 1.75 -17.18 10.59
C VAL A 172 1.15 -17.41 9.20
N THR A 173 -0.17 -17.28 9.07
CA THR A 173 -0.80 -17.18 7.75
C THR A 173 -0.70 -15.73 7.28
N CYS A 174 -0.32 -15.49 6.03
CA CYS A 174 -0.11 -14.16 5.48
C CYS A 174 -0.54 -14.05 4.02
N TRP A 175 -0.66 -12.81 3.57
CA TRP A 175 -0.93 -12.45 2.18
C TRP A 175 0.34 -11.94 1.50
N GLU A 176 0.73 -12.56 0.40
CA GLU A 176 1.82 -12.09 -0.46
C GLU A 176 1.22 -11.40 -1.69
N VAL A 177 1.63 -10.17 -1.97
CA VAL A 177 1.24 -9.45 -3.20
C VAL A 177 2.26 -9.70 -4.31
N THR A 178 1.91 -9.32 -5.55
CA THR A 178 2.80 -9.41 -6.70
C THR A 178 4.05 -8.55 -6.53
N ASP A 179 5.16 -8.93 -7.16
CA ASP A 179 6.46 -8.25 -6.98
C ASP A 179 6.43 -6.76 -7.32
N THR A 180 5.54 -6.32 -8.21
CA THR A 180 5.36 -4.92 -8.64
C THR A 180 4.52 -4.06 -7.68
N LEU A 181 3.94 -4.66 -6.63
CA LEU A 181 3.12 -3.98 -5.63
C LEU A 181 3.75 -4.04 -4.23
N LYS A 182 4.84 -4.79 -4.09
CA LYS A 182 5.50 -5.05 -2.81
C LYS A 182 6.02 -3.76 -2.20
N GLY A 183 6.64 -2.90 -3.01
CA GLY A 183 7.16 -1.60 -2.60
C GLY A 183 6.05 -0.62 -2.26
N ASP A 184 5.00 -0.59 -3.07
CA ASP A 184 3.86 0.31 -2.89
C ASP A 184 3.16 0.06 -1.56
N LEU A 185 2.84 -1.20 -1.25
CA LEU A 185 2.21 -1.56 0.02
C LEU A 185 3.17 -1.47 1.21
N ALA A 186 4.48 -1.68 1.01
CA ALA A 186 5.48 -1.43 2.06
C ALA A 186 5.51 0.05 2.47
N ARG A 187 5.54 0.97 1.49
CA ARG A 187 5.52 2.42 1.74
C ARG A 187 4.18 2.87 2.32
N GLY A 188 3.07 2.23 1.94
CA GLY A 188 1.77 2.42 2.60
C GLY A 188 1.80 2.02 4.09
N TYR A 189 2.44 0.90 4.43
CA TYR A 189 2.59 0.46 5.82
C TYR A 189 3.48 1.37 6.66
N PHE A 190 4.64 1.78 6.14
CA PHE A 190 5.50 2.77 6.81
C PHE A 190 4.75 4.08 7.07
N TYR A 191 3.95 4.51 6.11
CA TYR A 191 3.09 5.68 6.28
C TYR A 191 2.06 5.49 7.40
N MET A 192 1.35 4.36 7.44
CA MET A 192 0.33 4.12 8.46
C MET A 192 0.93 4.10 9.86
N SER A 193 2.04 3.39 10.04
CA SER A 193 2.79 3.38 11.31
C SER A 193 3.18 4.80 11.73
N THR A 194 3.82 5.58 10.85
CA THR A 194 4.28 6.94 11.16
C THR A 194 3.13 7.93 11.37
N ARG A 195 2.11 7.94 10.51
CA ARG A 195 0.99 8.89 10.59
C ARG A 195 0.16 8.66 11.84
N TYR A 196 -0.10 7.40 12.19
CA TYR A 196 -0.98 7.05 13.31
C TYR A 196 -0.21 6.64 14.58
N LEU A 197 1.11 6.88 14.63
CA LEU A 197 2.00 6.56 15.76
C LEU A 197 1.47 7.02 17.13
N MET A 198 0.79 8.17 17.18
CA MET A 198 0.26 8.76 18.41
C MET A 198 -1.26 8.55 18.59
N GLU A 199 -1.89 7.81 17.70
CA GLU A 199 -3.35 7.62 17.63
C GLU A 199 -3.76 6.16 17.80
N PHE A 200 -3.03 5.20 17.23
CA PHE A 200 -3.28 3.79 17.50
C PHE A 200 -2.70 3.43 18.87
N ASP A 201 -3.58 3.15 19.82
CA ASP A 201 -3.25 2.72 21.19
C ASP A 201 -3.79 1.31 21.52
N CYS A 202 -4.14 0.59 20.46
CA CYS A 202 -4.49 -0.82 20.39
C CYS A 202 -4.16 -1.29 18.96
N CYS A 203 -4.03 -2.55 18.58
CA CYS A 203 -4.08 -3.82 19.28
C CYS A 203 -2.80 -4.63 18.97
N GLU A 204 -2.52 -5.66 19.76
CA GLU A 204 -1.49 -6.64 19.41
C GLU A 204 -2.06 -7.66 18.38
N GLU A 205 -1.49 -7.64 17.18
CA GLU A 205 -1.93 -8.46 16.03
C GLU A 205 -0.77 -9.27 15.46
N ALA A 206 -1.03 -10.07 14.42
CA ALA A 206 0.03 -10.92 13.84
C ALA A 206 1.18 -10.11 13.20
N GLY A 207 0.89 -8.94 12.62
CA GLY A 207 1.88 -8.11 11.92
C GLY A 207 2.27 -6.81 12.65
N VAL A 208 1.49 -6.39 13.64
CA VAL A 208 1.64 -5.08 14.31
C VAL A 208 1.36 -5.18 15.80
N ASP A 209 1.85 -4.20 16.55
CA ASP A 209 1.49 -3.93 17.94
C ASP A 209 1.24 -2.42 18.07
N ASP A 210 -0.04 -2.07 18.19
CA ASP A 210 -0.55 -0.70 18.02
C ASP A 210 -0.18 -0.14 16.63
N ALA A 211 0.49 1.02 16.56
CA ALA A 211 1.05 1.55 15.32
C ALA A 211 2.37 0.90 14.91
N ASN A 212 3.04 0.13 15.78
CA ASN A 212 4.36 -0.40 15.49
C ASN A 212 4.26 -1.67 14.63
N ILE A 213 5.13 -1.79 13.65
CA ILE A 213 5.23 -2.98 12.80
C ILE A 213 6.11 -4.02 13.49
N LYS A 214 5.63 -5.26 13.62
CA LYS A 214 6.43 -6.32 14.26
C LYS A 214 7.70 -6.59 13.46
N GLU A 215 8.80 -6.86 14.16
CA GLU A 215 10.15 -7.01 13.58
C GLU A 215 10.18 -7.96 12.36
N TRP A 216 9.46 -9.07 12.41
CA TRP A 216 9.42 -10.04 11.30
C TRP A 216 8.79 -9.44 10.03
N MET A 217 7.73 -8.65 10.21
CA MET A 217 6.97 -8.04 9.13
C MET A 217 7.75 -6.84 8.60
N GLU A 218 8.28 -6.00 9.50
CA GLU A 218 9.13 -4.86 9.15
C GLU A 218 10.34 -5.29 8.33
N PHE A 219 11.02 -6.37 8.74
CA PHE A 219 12.10 -6.97 7.94
C PHE A 219 11.65 -7.29 6.51
N THR A 220 10.48 -7.92 6.38
CA THR A 220 9.95 -8.33 5.08
C THR A 220 9.59 -7.13 4.20
N ILE A 221 8.87 -6.15 4.74
CA ILE A 221 8.42 -4.99 3.96
C ILE A 221 9.56 -4.01 3.66
N ARG A 222 10.63 -3.97 4.47
CA ARG A 222 11.87 -3.25 4.11
C ARG A 222 12.57 -3.89 2.91
N GLU A 223 12.62 -5.22 2.84
CA GLU A 223 13.15 -5.92 1.65
C GLU A 223 12.28 -5.66 0.41
N TRP A 224 10.96 -5.61 0.59
CA TRP A 224 10.02 -5.25 -0.47
C TRP A 224 10.26 -3.83 -0.98
N HIS A 225 10.35 -2.85 -0.09
CA HIS A 225 10.68 -1.45 -0.41
C HIS A 225 11.98 -1.32 -1.20
N ASN A 226 13.03 -2.07 -0.82
CA ASN A 226 14.32 -2.04 -1.52
C ASN A 226 14.28 -2.71 -2.90
N SER A 227 13.43 -3.74 -3.06
CA SER A 227 13.36 -4.54 -4.28
C SER A 227 12.41 -3.96 -5.33
N ASP A 228 11.43 -3.16 -4.89
CA ASP A 228 10.41 -2.54 -5.72
C ASP A 228 10.41 -1.00 -5.51
N PRO A 229 11.23 -0.28 -6.29
CA PRO A 229 11.34 1.18 -6.21
C PRO A 229 10.04 1.89 -6.57
N VAL A 230 9.90 3.14 -6.14
CA VAL A 230 8.72 3.97 -6.45
C VAL A 230 8.46 3.99 -7.95
N SER A 231 7.23 3.63 -8.31
CA SER A 231 6.77 3.59 -9.70
C SER A 231 6.17 4.93 -10.13
N THR A 232 6.00 5.12 -11.45
CA THR A 232 5.29 6.30 -11.95
C THR A 232 3.81 6.26 -11.56
N ASP A 233 3.20 5.07 -11.54
CA ASP A 233 1.79 4.91 -11.16
C ASP A 233 1.57 5.24 -9.68
N GLU A 234 2.47 4.79 -8.81
CA GLU A 234 2.44 5.11 -7.37
C GLU A 234 2.59 6.62 -7.14
N MET A 235 3.53 7.27 -7.83
CA MET A 235 3.72 8.72 -7.74
C MET A 235 2.51 9.50 -8.28
N ASN A 236 1.90 9.05 -9.39
CA ASN A 236 0.69 9.66 -9.93
C ASN A 236 -0.48 9.54 -8.94
N ARG A 237 -0.66 8.35 -8.36
CA ARG A 237 -1.67 8.10 -7.33
C ARG A 237 -1.46 9.00 -6.12
N GLN A 238 -0.23 9.11 -5.61
CA GLN A 238 0.09 10.01 -4.51
C GLN A 238 -0.22 11.48 -4.84
N ASN A 239 0.13 11.95 -6.04
CA ASN A 239 -0.20 13.31 -6.46
C ASN A 239 -1.71 13.55 -6.47
N ALA A 240 -2.49 12.59 -6.98
CA ALA A 240 -3.94 12.66 -6.96
C ALA A 240 -4.52 12.66 -5.53
N ILE A 241 -3.95 11.86 -4.61
CA ILE A 241 -4.34 11.85 -3.20
C ILE A 241 -4.04 13.18 -2.54
N PHE A 242 -2.87 13.79 -2.82
CA PHE A 242 -2.50 15.08 -2.25
C PHE A 242 -3.50 16.18 -2.60
N GLU A 243 -4.03 16.22 -3.83
CA GLU A 243 -5.06 17.19 -4.22
C GLU A 243 -6.39 17.00 -3.47
N ILE A 244 -6.64 15.81 -2.92
CA ILE A 244 -7.86 15.48 -2.16
C ILE A 244 -7.64 15.67 -0.66
N GLN A 245 -6.63 14.99 -0.11
CA GLN A 245 -6.37 14.93 1.34
C GLN A 245 -5.41 16.02 1.83
N GLY A 246 -4.67 16.69 0.96
CA GLY A 246 -3.70 17.72 1.38
C GLY A 246 -2.43 17.18 2.04
N ASN A 247 -2.31 15.86 2.26
CA ASN A 247 -1.14 15.24 2.86
C ASN A 247 -0.45 14.26 1.90
N ARG A 248 0.86 14.07 2.10
CA ARG A 248 1.71 13.20 1.27
C ARG A 248 2.34 12.09 2.11
N ASN A 249 2.46 10.89 1.53
CA ASN A 249 3.24 9.81 2.11
C ASN A 249 4.73 10.07 1.85
N PRO A 250 5.53 10.40 2.88
CA PRO A 250 6.93 10.81 2.76
C PRO A 250 7.83 9.72 2.18
N TYR A 251 7.44 8.45 2.33
CA TYR A 251 8.25 7.33 1.88
C TYR A 251 8.11 7.06 0.38
N ILE A 252 7.15 7.70 -0.30
CA ILE A 252 7.02 7.72 -1.76
C ILE A 252 7.83 8.88 -2.34
N ASP A 253 7.69 10.08 -1.80
CA ASP A 253 8.43 11.25 -2.26
C ASP A 253 9.94 11.20 -1.93
N ASN A 254 10.29 10.62 -0.77
CA ASN A 254 11.66 10.49 -0.27
C ASN A 254 11.91 9.05 0.24
N PRO A 255 12.04 8.05 -0.67
CA PRO A 255 12.18 6.64 -0.29
C PRO A 255 13.35 6.37 0.67
N GLU A 256 14.43 7.15 0.57
CA GLU A 256 15.59 7.01 1.45
C GLU A 256 15.30 7.31 2.91
N TRP A 257 14.20 8.02 3.23
CA TRP A 257 13.79 8.32 4.60
C TRP A 257 13.30 7.09 5.37
N VAL A 258 12.98 5.99 4.69
CA VAL A 258 12.76 4.69 5.33
C VAL A 258 13.99 4.27 6.14
N SER A 259 15.20 4.65 5.72
CA SER A 259 16.44 4.39 6.47
C SER A 259 16.68 5.33 7.66
N TYR A 260 15.88 6.41 7.78
CA TYR A 260 16.04 7.39 8.86
C TYR A 260 15.24 6.98 10.09
N VAL A 261 14.20 6.15 9.91
CA VAL A 261 13.42 5.51 10.97
C VAL A 261 14.00 4.12 11.25
N PHE A 262 14.29 3.82 12.53
CA PHE A 262 14.99 2.57 12.90
C PHE A 262 14.04 1.40 13.12
N ASN A 263 12.88 1.66 13.71
CA ASN A 263 11.77 0.72 13.86
C ASN A 263 10.50 1.52 13.59
N PHE A 264 9.63 0.96 12.76
CA PHE A 264 8.31 1.51 12.43
C PHE A 264 7.25 0.95 13.36
#